data_AF-A0A532VE55-F1
#
_entry.id   AF-A0A532VE55-F1
#
_cell.length_a   1.000
_cell.length_b   1.000
_cell.length_c   1.000
_cell.angle_alpha   90.00
_cell.angle_beta   90.00
_cell.angle_gamma   90.00
#
_symmetry.space_group_name_H-M   'P 1'
#
loop_
_entity.id
_entity.type
_entity.pdbx_description
1 polymer ?
#
loop_
_entity_poly.entity_id
_entity_poly.type
_entity_poly.pdbx_seq_one_letter_code
_entity_poly.pdbx_strand_id
1 'polypeptide(L)'
;MKYEEAMEKLEEITQKLEQGNLPLEEALQNFEEGMNLISFCEKKLEEAEKKIEVLIKEKNKLKLKKWKATEAENEKVAKKEEIDNEIEKKKKQNLLFPKEED
;
A
#
# COMPACT_ATOMS: atom_id res chain seq x y z
N MET A 1 3.69 18.65 -18.92
CA MET A 1 2.62 18.00 -19.68
C MET A 1 1.98 16.94 -18.78
N LYS A 2 0.65 16.87 -18.78
CA LYS A 2 -0.12 15.83 -18.09
C LYS A 2 -0.37 14.63 -18.99
N TYR A 3 -0.82 13.51 -18.43
CA TYR A 3 -1.15 12.32 -19.21
C TYR A 3 -2.28 12.60 -20.21
N GLU A 4 -3.35 13.26 -19.74
CA GLU A 4 -4.52 13.61 -20.55
C GLU A 4 -4.14 14.54 -21.71
N GLU A 5 -3.28 15.53 -21.45
CA GLU A 5 -2.76 16.44 -22.48
C GLU A 5 -1.92 15.68 -23.54
N ALA A 6 -1.14 14.68 -23.12
CA ALA A 6 -0.35 13.86 -24.05
C ALA A 6 -1.23 12.95 -24.91
N MET A 7 -2.31 12.41 -24.34
CA MET A 7 -3.30 11.61 -25.05
C MET A 7 -4.06 12.44 -26.10
N GLU A 8 -4.52 13.64 -25.73
CA GLU A 8 -5.19 14.56 -26.66
C GLU A 8 -4.29 14.90 -27.86
N LYS A 9 -3.02 15.23 -27.60
CA LYS A 9 -2.04 15.46 -28.67
C LYS A 9 -1.79 14.24 -29.55
N LEU A 10 -1.74 13.05 -28.95
CA LEU A 10 -1.54 11.82 -29.70
C LEU A 10 -2.73 11.55 -30.64
N GLU A 11 -3.96 11.79 -30.17
CA GLU A 11 -5.17 11.70 -31.01
C GLU A 11 -5.12 12.69 -32.19
N GLU A 12 -4.72 13.94 -31.94
CA GLU A 12 -4.55 14.93 -33.01
C GLU A 12 -3.51 14.49 -34.05
N ILE A 13 -2.38 13.95 -33.61
CA ILE A 13 -1.32 13.44 -34.49
C ILE A 13 -1.82 12.25 -35.31
N THR A 14 -2.49 11.29 -34.68
CA THR A 14 -3.07 10.14 -35.37
C THR A 14 -4.08 10.59 -36.43
N GLN A 15 -4.97 11.53 -36.10
CA GLN A 15 -5.92 12.10 -37.06
C GLN A 15 -5.22 12.77 -38.25
N LYS A 16 -4.15 13.52 -38.02
CA LYS A 16 -3.37 14.16 -39.09
C LYS A 16 -2.70 13.12 -40.00
N LEU A 17 -2.11 12.08 -39.42
CA LEU A 17 -1.46 10.99 -40.17
C LEU A 17 -2.49 10.18 -41.00
N GLU A 18 -3.68 9.93 -40.45
CA GLU A 18 -4.76 9.20 -41.12
C GLU A 18 -5.36 9.96 -42.31
N GLN A 19 -5.34 11.30 -42.29
CA GLN A 19 -5.81 12.12 -43.41
C GLN A 19 -4.99 11.92 -44.70
N GLY A 20 -3.74 11.47 -44.58
CA GLY A 20 -2.89 11.06 -45.72
C GLY A 20 -2.48 12.17 -46.70
N ASN A 21 -2.81 13.44 -46.41
CA ASN A 21 -2.48 14.61 -47.24
C ASN A 21 -1.30 15.43 -46.67
N LEU A 22 -0.44 14.80 -45.86
CA LEU A 22 0.73 15.47 -45.28
C LEU A 22 1.93 15.34 -46.22
N PRO A 23 2.72 16.40 -46.40
CA PRO A 23 4.07 16.29 -46.95
C PRO A 23 4.90 15.26 -46.15
N LEU A 24 5.83 14.58 -46.82
CA LEU A 24 6.64 13.52 -46.20
C LEU A 24 7.38 14.00 -44.94
N GLU A 25 8.01 15.17 -45.00
CA GLU A 25 8.70 15.78 -43.85
C GLU A 25 7.77 15.98 -42.65
N GLU A 26 6.55 16.48 -42.89
CA GLU A 26 5.56 16.69 -41.83
C GLU A 26 5.05 15.36 -41.27
N ALA A 27 4.83 14.35 -42.13
CA ALA A 27 4.44 13.01 -41.68
C ALA A 27 5.51 12.38 -40.79
N LEU A 28 6.80 12.54 -41.13
CA LEU A 28 7.92 12.06 -40.32
C LEU A 28 7.99 12.79 -38.97
N GLN A 29 7.81 14.11 -38.95
CA GLN A 29 7.78 14.90 -37.71
C GLN A 29 6.63 14.48 -36.79
N ASN A 30 5.41 14.34 -37.34
CA ASN A 30 4.24 13.89 -36.58
C ASN A 30 4.46 12.47 -36.04
N PHE A 31 5.06 11.58 -36.83
CA PHE A 31 5.40 10.23 -36.37
C PHE A 31 6.39 10.23 -35.20
N GLU A 32 7.47 11.01 -35.31
CA GLU A 32 8.47 11.15 -34.23
C GLU A 32 7.85 11.74 -32.96
N GLU A 33 7.04 12.79 -33.09
CA GLU A 33 6.31 13.37 -31.95
C GLU A 33 5.36 12.35 -31.31
N GLY A 34 4.62 11.59 -32.13
CA GLY A 34 3.76 10.51 -31.67
C GLY A 34 4.51 9.44 -30.88
N MET A 35 5.68 9.01 -31.34
CA MET A 35 6.53 8.05 -30.61
C MET A 35 7.01 8.61 -29.27
N ASN A 36 7.39 9.89 -29.24
CA ASN A 36 7.79 10.56 -28.00
C ASN A 36 6.64 10.66 -26.98
N LEU A 37 5.42 10.96 -27.45
CA LEU A 37 4.22 11.00 -26.61
C LEU A 37 3.87 9.62 -26.06
N ILE A 38 3.96 8.56 -26.87
CA ILE A 38 3.75 7.18 -26.41
C ILE A 38 4.73 6.83 -25.29
N SER A 39 6.03 7.09 -25.49
CA SER A 39 7.04 6.83 -24.46
C SER A 39 6.79 7.64 -23.17
N PHE A 40 6.30 8.86 -23.30
CA PHE A 40 5.90 9.67 -22.15
C PHE A 40 4.71 9.04 -21.40
N CYS A 41 3.67 8.62 -22.12
CA CYS A 41 2.50 7.98 -21.55
C CYS A 41 2.85 6.67 -20.83
N GLU A 42 3.69 5.83 -21.42
CA GLU A 42 4.17 4.58 -20.81
C GLU A 42 4.87 4.85 -19.47
N LYS A 43 5.80 5.82 -19.43
CA LYS A 43 6.49 6.21 -18.20
C LYS A 43 5.52 6.69 -17.12
N LYS A 44 4.49 7.46 -17.50
CA LYS A 44 3.48 7.94 -16.56
C LYS A 44 2.63 6.83 -15.96
N LEU A 45 2.26 5.84 -16.78
CA LEU A 45 1.57 4.66 -16.30
C LEU A 45 2.45 3.82 -15.37
N GLU A 46 3.73 3.63 -15.70
CA GLU A 46 4.69 2.93 -14.85
C GLU A 46 4.88 3.63 -13.49
N GLU A 47 5.01 4.96 -13.47
CA GLU A 47 5.07 5.76 -12.24
C GLU A 47 3.81 5.57 -11.37
N ALA A 48 2.63 5.57 -12.01
CA ALA A 48 1.36 5.39 -11.32
C ALA A 48 1.23 3.97 -10.72
N GLU A 49 1.61 2.94 -11.48
CA GLU A 49 1.61 1.55 -11.04
C GLU A 49 2.53 1.36 -9.82
N LYS A 50 3.78 1.85 -9.90
CA LYS A 50 4.73 1.80 -8.77
C LYS A 50 4.17 2.48 -7.53
N LYS A 51 3.51 3.63 -7.70
CA LYS A 51 2.91 4.35 -6.57
C LYS A 51 1.78 3.53 -5.92
N ILE A 52 0.94 2.87 -6.71
CA ILE A 52 -0.10 1.97 -6.21
C ILE A 52 0.52 0.80 -5.44
N GLU A 53 1.57 0.18 -6.00
CA GLU A 53 2.26 -0.94 -5.38
C GLU A 53 2.84 -0.58 -3.99
N VAL A 54 3.49 0.58 -3.89
CA VAL A 54 4.02 1.09 -2.62
C VAL A 54 2.91 1.31 -1.61
N LEU A 55 1.81 1.95 -2.00
CA LEU A 55 0.67 2.21 -1.10
C LEU A 55 0.03 0.92 -0.59
N ILE A 56 -0.09 -0.11 -1.44
CA ILE A 56 -0.60 -1.43 -1.04
C ILE A 56 0.37 -2.10 -0.04
N LYS A 57 1.67 -2.08 -0.32
CA LYS A 57 2.71 -2.63 0.56
C LYS A 57 2.70 -1.94 1.92
N GLU A 58 2.60 -0.63 1.97
CA GLU A 58 2.51 0.14 3.22
C GLU A 58 1.25 -0.16 4.02
N LYS A 59 0.08 -0.22 3.36
CA LYS A 59 -1.17 -0.62 4.00
C LYS A 59 -1.08 -2.01 4.62
N ASN A 60 -0.47 -2.97 3.93
CA ASN A 60 -0.26 -4.32 4.44
C ASN A 60 0.74 -4.36 5.60
N LYS A 61 1.85 -3.59 5.52
CA LYS A 61 2.78 -3.42 6.66
C LYS A 61 2.08 -2.82 7.88
N LEU A 62 1.21 -1.82 7.70
CA LEU A 62 0.43 -1.22 8.78
C LEU A 62 -0.54 -2.23 9.41
N LYS A 63 -1.22 -3.06 8.60
CA LYS A 63 -2.06 -4.16 9.09
C LYS A 63 -1.27 -5.19 9.89
N LEU A 64 -0.11 -5.62 9.39
CA LEU A 64 0.78 -6.55 10.08
C LEU A 64 1.31 -5.97 11.40
N LYS A 65 1.67 -4.67 11.44
CA LYS A 65 2.05 -3.98 12.69
C LYS A 65 0.90 -3.96 13.70
N LYS A 66 -0.33 -3.64 13.25
CA LYS A 66 -1.52 -3.65 14.12
C LYS A 66 -1.79 -5.05 14.69
N TRP A 67 -1.74 -6.09 13.84
CA TRP A 67 -1.94 -7.48 14.26
C TRP A 67 -0.88 -7.95 15.26
N LYS A 68 0.40 -7.67 15.01
CA LYS A 68 1.49 -8.03 15.94
C LYS A 68 1.40 -7.25 17.26
N ALA A 69 0.97 -5.99 17.23
CA ALA A 69 0.75 -5.21 18.44
C ALA A 69 -0.36 -5.84 19.30
N THR A 70 -1.47 -6.25 18.68
CA THR A 70 -2.56 -6.93 19.38
C THR A 70 -2.18 -8.32 19.91
N GLU A 71 -1.37 -9.10 19.21
CA GLU A 71 -0.86 -10.38 19.73
C GLU A 71 0.07 -10.18 20.94
N ALA A 72 0.99 -9.21 20.86
CA ALA A 72 1.92 -8.92 21.95
C ALA A 72 1.21 -8.33 23.19
N GLU A 73 0.12 -7.60 23.02
CA GLU A 73 -0.73 -7.14 24.13
C GLU A 73 -1.57 -8.28 24.70
N ASN A 74 -2.20 -9.10 23.87
CA ASN A 74 -2.99 -10.25 24.30
C ASN A 74 -2.16 -11.27 25.10
N GLU A 75 -0.91 -11.53 24.68
CA GLU A 75 -0.02 -12.45 25.41
C GLU A 75 0.42 -11.91 26.78
N LYS A 76 0.55 -10.58 26.91
CA LYS A 76 0.84 -9.93 28.19
C LYS A 76 -0.37 -9.91 29.12
N VAL A 77 -1.57 -9.72 28.56
CA VAL A 77 -2.84 -9.77 29.31
C VAL A 77 -3.08 -11.19 29.81
N ALA A 78 -2.92 -12.21 28.97
CA ALA A 78 -3.07 -13.61 29.36
C ALA A 78 -2.11 -14.03 30.50
N LYS A 79 -0.83 -13.64 30.42
CA LYS A 79 0.15 -13.90 31.50
C LYS A 79 -0.17 -13.15 32.79
N LYS A 80 -0.76 -11.96 32.70
CA LYS A 80 -1.18 -11.19 33.88
C LYS A 80 -2.40 -11.81 34.55
N GLU A 81 -3.39 -12.24 33.78
CA GLU A 81 -4.59 -12.92 34.29
C GLU A 81 -4.25 -14.27 34.96
N GLU A 82 -3.29 -15.04 34.42
CA GLU A 82 -2.80 -16.26 35.07
C GLU A 82 -2.16 -15.96 36.44
N ILE A 83 -1.32 -14.91 36.53
CA ILE A 83 -0.69 -14.51 37.79
C ILE A 83 -1.72 -14.03 38.80
N ASP A 84 -2.69 -13.21 38.37
CA ASP A 84 -3.74 -12.69 39.25
C ASP A 84 -4.63 -13.82 39.80
N ASN A 85 -4.98 -14.81 38.96
CA ASN A 85 -5.71 -16.00 39.36
C ASN A 85 -4.92 -16.90 40.33
N GLU A 86 -3.61 -17.07 40.11
CA GLU A 86 -2.72 -17.84 40.99
C GLU A 86 -2.59 -17.18 42.37
N ILE A 87 -2.51 -15.84 42.42
CA ILE A 87 -2.49 -15.05 43.65
C ILE A 87 -3.81 -15.18 44.41
N GLU A 88 -4.95 -15.10 43.72
CA GLU A 88 -6.27 -15.22 44.36
C GLU A 88 -6.49 -16.63 44.94
N LYS A 89 -6.03 -17.66 44.22
CA LYS A 89 -6.06 -19.06 44.69
C LYS A 89 -5.20 -19.26 45.94
N LYS A 90 -3.98 -18.71 45.97
CA LYS A 90 -3.09 -18.77 47.15
C LYS A 90 -3.66 -18.02 48.36
N LYS A 91 -4.31 -16.86 48.13
CA LYS A 91 -5.00 -16.10 49.19
C LYS A 91 -6.17 -16.89 49.80
N LYS A 92 -7.00 -17.53 48.98
CA LYS A 92 -8.13 -18.38 49.46
C LYS A 92 -7.63 -19.61 50.22
N GLN A 93 -6.52 -20.21 49.79
CA GLN A 93 -5.93 -21.36 50.48
C GLN A 93 -5.31 -20.99 51.84
N ASN A 94 -4.69 -19.82 51.95
CA ASN A 94 -4.12 -19.33 53.20
C ASN A 94 -5.17 -18.88 54.23
N LEU A 95 -6.37 -18.47 53.79
CA LEU A 95 -7.50 -18.19 54.70
C LEU A 95 -8.17 -19.45 55.27
N LEU A 96 -8.02 -20.61 54.62
CA LEU A 96 -8.61 -21.88 55.08
C LEU A 96 -7.79 -22.57 56.18
N PHE A 97 -6.55 -22.13 56.43
CA PHE A 97 -5.67 -22.66 57.47
C PHE A 97 -4.88 -21.52 58.14
N PRO A 98 -5.51 -20.68 58.97
CA PRO A 98 -4.75 -19.78 59.84
C PRO A 98 -3.94 -20.66 60.79
N LYS A 99 -2.61 -20.54 60.74
CA LYS A 99 -1.76 -21.17 61.75
C LYS A 99 -2.14 -20.59 63.10
N GLU A 100 -2.71 -21.41 63.98
CA GLU A 100 -2.76 -21.11 65.40
C GLU A 100 -1.31 -20.90 65.86
N GLU A 101 -1.04 -19.68 66.30
CA GLU A 101 0.23 -19.28 66.90
C GLU A 101 0.34 -19.96 68.28
N ASP A 102 1.41 -20.73 68.48
CA ASP A 102 2.00 -20.99 69.79
C ASP A 102 3.21 -20.06 69.98
#